data_AF-A0A948D6B2-F1
#
_entry.id   AF-A0A948D6B2-F1
#
_cell.length_a   1.000
_cell.length_b   1.000
_cell.length_c   1.000
_cell.angle_alpha   90.00
_cell.angle_beta   90.00
_cell.angle_gamma   90.00
#
_symmetry.space_group_name_H-M   'P 1'
#
loop_
_entity.id
_entity.type
_entity.pdbx_description
1 polymer ?
#
loop_
_entity_poly.entity_id
_entity_poly.type
_entity_poly.pdbx_seq_one_letter_code
_entity_poly.pdbx_strand_id
1 'polypeptide(L)'
;MAGTNTVLIFDRDHTLVGELITTNGRLEQILFTERGESLFGEKAQSWVVHGIPMLCQAKCASRAGDSKALYHTRVKTRQPEFGHAFETWMKWHGLACLPLDDSAFLCWNRSLKLPLEPNERFAVCVGLACAGDDLSAWNETLEKAEKIVDDAASLKPRVKKKTMKKASVKKKSASRKKPSRKKSSI
;
A
#
# COMPACT_ATOMS: atom_id res chain seq x y z
N MET A 1 -2.45 -1.90 28.23
CA MET A 1 -2.30 -3.11 27.39
C MET A 1 -1.36 -2.73 26.27
N ALA A 2 -0.30 -3.49 26.06
CA ALA A 2 0.65 -3.19 25.01
C ALA A 2 0.08 -3.80 23.71
N GLY A 3 -0.51 -2.94 22.89
CA GLY A 3 -1.36 -3.33 21.76
C GLY A 3 -0.55 -3.62 20.49
N THR A 4 -1.11 -4.47 19.65
CA THR A 4 -0.72 -4.55 18.25
C THR A 4 -1.06 -3.21 17.59
N ASN A 5 -0.16 -2.70 16.76
CA ASN A 5 -0.37 -1.46 16.03
C ASN A 5 -0.05 -1.70 14.55
N THR A 6 -0.99 -1.32 13.68
CA THR A 6 -0.84 -1.43 12.23
C THR A 6 -0.56 -0.06 11.64
N VAL A 7 0.57 0.09 10.96
CA VAL A 7 0.97 1.34 10.31
C VAL A 7 0.87 1.17 8.81
N LEU A 8 0.03 1.98 8.19
CA LEU A 8 -0.10 2.04 6.73
C LEU A 8 0.95 3.00 6.16
N ILE A 9 1.60 2.58 5.09
CA ILE A 9 2.71 3.28 4.45
C ILE A 9 2.25 3.79 3.09
N PHE A 10 2.34 5.10 2.89
CA PHE A 10 2.01 5.77 1.64
C PHE A 10 3.23 6.48 1.07
N ASP A 11 3.36 6.44 -0.24
CA ASP A 11 4.39 7.21 -0.94
C ASP A 11 3.99 8.67 -1.16
N ARG A 12 4.83 9.40 -1.90
CA ARG A 12 4.63 10.82 -2.22
C ARG A 12 3.43 11.10 -3.11
N ASP A 13 2.95 10.08 -3.82
CA ASP A 13 1.75 10.15 -4.67
C ASP A 13 0.51 9.65 -3.91
N HIS A 14 0.61 9.52 -2.58
CA HIS A 14 -0.44 9.00 -1.70
C HIS A 14 -0.91 7.58 -2.08
N THR A 15 -0.06 6.81 -2.75
CA THR A 15 -0.35 5.41 -3.08
C THR A 15 0.07 4.52 -1.91
N LEU A 16 -0.80 3.59 -1.50
CA LEU A 16 -0.45 2.59 -0.49
C LEU A 16 0.68 1.69 -1.03
N VAL A 17 1.81 1.70 -0.35
CA VAL A 17 2.99 0.91 -0.71
C VAL A 17 3.22 -0.24 0.26
N GLY A 18 2.67 -0.20 1.45
CA GLY A 18 2.72 -1.34 2.36
C GLY A 18 2.08 -1.10 3.71
N GLU A 19 2.19 -2.11 4.55
CA GLU A 19 1.63 -2.20 5.88
C GLU A 19 2.71 -2.76 6.81
N LEU A 20 2.82 -2.18 8.00
CA LEU A 20 3.74 -2.60 9.04
C LEU A 20 2.95 -2.98 10.29
N ILE A 21 3.13 -4.20 10.77
CA ILE A 21 2.49 -4.68 11.99
C ILE A 21 3.55 -4.74 13.08
N THR A 22 3.28 -4.03 14.16
CA THR A 22 4.16 -4.02 15.33
C THR A 22 3.44 -4.50 16.58
N THR A 23 4.14 -5.22 17.44
CA THR A 23 3.66 -5.62 18.76
C THR A 23 4.64 -5.09 19.80
N ASN A 24 4.16 -4.26 20.71
CA ASN A 24 5.00 -3.62 21.74
C ASN A 24 6.17 -2.82 21.14
N GLY A 25 5.91 -2.16 20.00
CA GLY A 25 6.90 -1.38 19.25
C GLY A 25 7.92 -2.22 18.45
N ARG A 26 7.85 -3.56 18.54
CA ARG A 26 8.71 -4.50 17.80
C ARG A 26 8.07 -4.88 16.48
N LEU A 27 8.88 -5.10 15.45
CA LEU A 27 8.40 -5.60 14.16
C LEU A 27 7.94 -7.04 14.27
N GLU A 28 6.68 -7.29 13.91
CA GLU A 28 6.16 -8.64 13.70
C GLU A 28 6.11 -8.98 12.21
N GLN A 29 5.55 -8.07 11.41
CA GLN A 29 5.35 -8.30 9.99
C GLN A 29 5.45 -7.00 9.19
N ILE A 30 5.95 -7.13 7.97
CA ILE A 30 5.90 -6.09 6.95
C ILE A 30 5.31 -6.71 5.68
N LEU A 31 4.34 -6.03 5.10
CA LEU A 31 3.67 -6.43 3.86
C LEU A 31 3.81 -5.29 2.87
N PHE A 32 4.46 -5.53 1.75
CA PHE A 32 4.55 -4.54 0.69
C PHE A 32 3.65 -4.91 -0.49
N THR A 33 3.14 -3.89 -1.16
CA THR A 33 2.61 -4.05 -2.53
C THR A 33 3.77 -4.26 -3.49
N GLU A 34 3.51 -4.65 -4.74
CA GLU A 34 4.56 -4.77 -5.77
C GLU A 34 5.39 -3.47 -5.90
N ARG A 35 4.72 -2.32 -5.83
CA ARG A 35 5.36 -1.00 -5.83
C ARG A 35 6.19 -0.80 -4.57
N GLY A 36 5.68 -1.19 -3.40
CA GLY A 36 6.44 -1.13 -2.15
C GLY A 36 7.69 -2.01 -2.14
N GLU A 37 7.60 -3.25 -2.63
CA GLU A 37 8.75 -4.16 -2.76
C GLU A 37 9.83 -3.55 -3.66
N SER A 38 9.42 -2.97 -4.79
CA SER A 38 10.35 -2.30 -5.70
C SER A 38 11.06 -1.09 -5.06
N LEU A 39 10.40 -0.38 -4.14
CA LEU A 39 10.95 0.81 -3.48
C LEU A 39 11.77 0.48 -2.21
N PHE A 40 11.37 -0.57 -1.48
CA PHE A 40 11.82 -0.81 -0.11
C PHE A 40 12.30 -2.23 0.17
N GLY A 41 12.10 -3.20 -0.73
CA GLY A 41 12.39 -4.62 -0.47
C GLY A 41 13.83 -4.86 0.00
N GLU A 42 14.81 -4.29 -0.70
CA GLU A 42 16.23 -4.39 -0.32
C GLU A 42 16.51 -3.75 1.05
N LYS A 43 15.88 -2.60 1.32
CA LYS A 43 16.04 -1.88 2.60
C LYS A 43 15.42 -2.66 3.75
N ALA A 44 14.24 -3.25 3.54
CA ALA A 44 13.57 -4.08 4.53
C ALA A 44 14.40 -5.33 4.87
N GLN A 45 15.00 -5.99 3.87
CA GLN A 45 15.95 -7.08 4.11
C GLN A 45 17.16 -6.60 4.92
N SER A 46 17.71 -5.43 4.58
CA SER A 46 18.81 -4.82 5.35
C SER A 46 18.42 -4.53 6.80
N TRP A 47 17.18 -4.11 7.07
CA TRP A 47 16.71 -3.86 8.44
C TRP A 47 16.64 -5.13 9.28
N VAL A 48 16.27 -6.27 8.69
CA VAL A 48 16.25 -7.57 9.38
C VAL A 48 17.65 -7.96 9.85
N VAL A 49 18.67 -7.78 9.00
CA VAL A 49 20.06 -8.16 9.33
C VAL A 49 20.73 -7.11 10.22
N HIS A 50 20.71 -5.86 9.79
CA HIS A 50 21.54 -4.81 10.37
C HIS A 50 20.77 -3.91 11.35
N GLY A 51 19.45 -3.85 11.26
CA GLY A 51 18.63 -2.86 11.95
C GLY A 51 18.45 -1.59 11.12
N ILE A 52 17.40 -0.84 11.44
CA ILE A 52 17.06 0.41 10.77
C ILE A 52 17.95 1.54 11.27
N PRO A 53 18.55 2.35 10.38
CA PRO A 53 19.42 3.44 10.81
C PRO A 53 18.61 4.57 11.44
N MET A 54 19.10 5.07 12.58
CA MET A 54 18.51 6.16 13.34
C MET A 54 19.61 7.16 13.73
N LEU A 55 19.37 8.43 13.41
CA LEU A 55 20.18 9.57 13.87
C LEU A 55 19.73 9.93 15.28
N CYS A 56 20.63 9.81 16.23
CA CYS A 56 20.40 10.15 17.61
C CYS A 56 21.12 11.45 17.96
N GLN A 57 20.57 12.17 18.93
CA GLN A 57 21.19 13.33 19.53
C GLN A 57 21.47 13.05 21.00
N ALA A 58 22.74 13.07 21.40
CA ALA A 58 23.15 12.99 22.80
C ALA A 58 23.58 14.37 23.30
N LYS A 59 23.23 14.67 24.55
CA LYS A 59 23.84 15.78 25.28
C LYS A 59 25.18 15.30 25.83
N CYS A 60 26.24 16.02 25.49
CA CYS A 60 27.57 15.77 26.01
C CYS A 60 27.94 16.91 26.94
N ALA A 61 28.27 16.57 28.19
CA ALA A 61 28.85 17.53 29.11
C ALA A 61 30.28 17.81 28.65
N SER A 62 30.54 19.06 28.24
CA SER A 62 31.87 19.55 27.88
C SER A 62 32.30 20.63 28.88
N ARG A 63 33.61 20.81 29.06
CA ARG A 63 34.17 21.91 29.86
C ARG A 63 33.75 23.30 29.36
N ALA A 64 33.29 23.42 28.11
CA ALA A 64 32.84 24.67 27.50
C ALA A 64 31.30 24.87 27.56
N GLY A 65 30.56 23.99 28.25
CA GLY A 65 29.10 23.99 28.32
C GLY A 65 28.46 22.75 27.68
N ASP A 66 27.14 22.65 27.75
CA ASP A 66 26.39 21.56 27.14
C ASP A 66 26.53 21.59 25.61
N SER A 67 27.11 20.54 25.02
CA SER A 67 27.17 20.36 23.58
C SER A 67 26.23 19.23 23.14
N LYS A 68 25.76 19.30 21.89
CA LYS A 68 24.92 18.26 21.28
C LYS A 68 25.77 17.48 20.28
N ALA A 69 25.98 16.19 20.55
CA ALA A 69 26.60 15.28 19.59
C ALA A 69 25.52 14.56 18.77
N LEU A 70 25.71 14.50 17.46
CA LEU A 70 24.90 13.69 16.56
C LEU A 70 25.66 12.40 16.25
N TYR A 71 24.98 11.26 16.33
CA TYR A 71 25.57 9.97 15.98
C TYR A 71 24.53 9.07 15.34
N HIS A 72 24.99 8.15 14.49
CA HIS A 72 24.15 7.13 13.89
C HIS A 72 24.18 5.88 14.74
N THR A 73 22.99 5.34 15.03
CA THR A 73 22.80 4.01 15.58
C THR A 73 21.93 3.18 14.65
N ARG A 74 21.82 1.88 14.92
CA ARG A 74 20.88 0.98 14.25
C ARG A 74 19.98 0.32 15.28
N VAL A 75 18.67 0.44 15.07
CA VAL A 75 17.65 -0.19 15.92
C VAL A 75 17.25 -1.52 15.30
N LYS A 76 17.37 -2.61 16.06
CA LYS A 76 17.01 -3.95 15.58
C LYS A 76 15.49 -4.10 15.52
N THR A 77 15.00 -4.94 14.61
CA THR A 77 13.56 -5.20 14.41
C THR A 77 12.85 -5.73 15.66
N ARG A 78 13.58 -6.44 16.53
CA ARG A 78 13.05 -6.99 17.80
C ARG A 78 13.10 -6.02 18.98
N GLN A 79 13.64 -4.82 18.80
CA GLN A 79 13.72 -3.81 19.85
C GLN A 79 12.41 -3.00 19.92
N PRO A 80 11.94 -2.62 21.12
CA PRO A 80 10.70 -1.86 21.29
C PRO A 80 10.78 -0.45 20.65
N GLU A 81 11.98 0.06 20.41
CA GLU A 81 12.20 1.34 19.75
C GLU A 81 12.02 1.27 18.22
N PHE A 82 11.81 0.07 17.65
CA PHE A 82 11.76 -0.11 16.20
C PHE A 82 10.65 0.71 15.54
N GLY A 83 9.44 0.71 16.09
CA GLY A 83 8.32 1.49 15.54
C GLY A 83 8.66 2.98 15.40
N HIS A 84 9.26 3.58 16.44
CA HIS A 84 9.69 4.97 16.40
C HIS A 84 10.82 5.22 15.39
N ALA A 85 11.80 4.31 15.34
CA ALA A 85 12.91 4.41 14.40
C ALA A 85 12.42 4.30 12.95
N PHE A 86 11.42 3.44 12.70
CA PHE A 86 10.74 3.28 11.43
C PHE A 86 10.02 4.55 10.99
N GLU A 87 9.17 5.13 11.85
CA GLU A 87 8.49 6.39 11.55
C GLU A 87 9.48 7.52 11.22
N THR A 88 10.57 7.61 11.98
CA THR A 88 11.62 8.61 11.75
C THR A 88 12.31 8.41 10.40
N TRP A 89 12.67 7.16 10.08
CA TRP A 89 13.29 6.82 8.81
C TRP A 89 12.37 7.14 7.62
N MET A 90 11.09 6.82 7.74
CA MET A 90 10.06 7.09 6.73
C MET A 90 9.88 8.59 6.49
N LYS A 91 9.82 9.39 7.56
CA LYS A 91 9.77 10.86 7.48
C LYS A 91 10.96 11.43 6.71
N TRP A 92 12.17 10.94 6.95
CA TRP A 92 13.36 11.39 6.18
C TRP A 92 13.31 11.02 4.70
N HIS A 93 12.56 9.98 4.35
CA HIS A 93 12.39 9.56 2.96
C HIS A 93 11.20 10.25 2.27
N GLY A 94 10.45 11.08 3.01
CA GLY A 94 9.27 11.79 2.52
C GLY A 94 8.09 10.85 2.29
N LEU A 95 7.93 9.86 3.16
CA LEU A 95 6.83 8.89 3.13
C LEU A 95 5.86 9.19 4.27
N ALA A 96 4.59 8.95 4.04
CA ALA A 96 3.56 9.09 5.06
C ALA A 96 3.33 7.74 5.76
N CYS A 97 3.34 7.77 7.09
CA CYS A 97 3.03 6.63 7.94
C CYS A 97 1.83 6.99 8.80
N LEU A 98 0.76 6.21 8.65
CA LEU A 98 -0.50 6.43 9.35
C LEU A 98 -0.76 5.23 10.28
N PRO A 99 -0.52 5.36 11.59
CA PRO A 99 -0.87 4.32 12.55
C PRO A 99 -2.38 4.24 12.69
N LEU A 100 -2.91 3.02 12.64
CA LEU A 100 -4.30 2.69 12.88
C LEU A 100 -4.37 1.67 14.03
N ASP A 101 -5.24 1.96 15.00
CA ASP A 101 -5.66 0.94 15.95
C ASP A 101 -6.53 -0.13 15.26
N ASP A 102 -6.83 -1.21 15.97
CA ASP A 102 -7.59 -2.34 15.43
C ASP A 102 -8.98 -1.94 14.89
N SER A 103 -9.65 -1.00 15.55
CA SER A 103 -11.00 -0.56 15.16
C SER A 103 -10.97 0.31 13.90
N ALA A 104 -10.00 1.23 13.84
CA ALA A 104 -9.74 2.05 12.67
C ALA A 104 -9.26 1.20 11.48
N PHE A 105 -8.46 0.16 11.73
CA PHE A 105 -8.02 -0.78 10.72
C PHE A 105 -9.18 -1.61 10.14
N LEU A 106 -10.18 -1.99 10.95
CA LEU A 106 -11.41 -2.61 10.44
C LEU A 106 -12.17 -1.66 9.50
N CYS A 107 -12.28 -0.38 9.86
CA CYS A 107 -12.91 0.63 8.99
C CYS A 107 -12.12 0.83 7.69
N TRP A 108 -10.78 0.85 7.78
CA TRP A 108 -9.90 0.90 6.62
C TRP A 108 -10.18 -0.25 5.65
N ASN A 109 -10.22 -1.49 6.15
CA ASN A 109 -10.48 -2.67 5.32
C ASN A 109 -11.85 -2.61 4.61
N ARG A 110 -12.86 -2.04 5.26
CA ARG A 110 -14.17 -1.80 4.63
C ARG A 110 -14.06 -0.76 3.51
N SER A 111 -13.32 0.32 3.73
CA SER A 111 -13.12 1.38 2.74
C SER A 111 -12.42 0.89 1.47
N LEU A 112 -11.60 -0.17 1.55
CA LEU A 112 -10.91 -0.75 0.38
C LEU A 112 -11.87 -1.36 -0.65
N LYS A 113 -13.11 -1.68 -0.27
CA LYS A 113 -14.15 -2.15 -1.20
C LYS A 113 -14.75 -1.02 -2.05
N LEU A 114 -14.61 0.22 -1.57
CA LEU A 114 -15.13 1.38 -2.26
C LEU A 114 -14.22 1.72 -3.46
N PRO A 115 -14.79 2.17 -4.59
CA PRO A 115 -14.02 2.53 -5.78
C PRO A 115 -13.37 3.90 -5.64
N LEU A 116 -12.56 4.08 -4.59
CA LEU A 116 -11.84 5.31 -4.28
C LEU A 116 -10.51 5.38 -5.02
N GLU A 117 -10.18 6.57 -5.52
CA GLU A 117 -8.86 6.88 -6.08
C GLU A 117 -7.79 6.94 -4.97
N PRO A 118 -6.49 6.79 -5.28
CA PRO A 118 -5.42 6.77 -4.27
C PRO A 118 -5.44 7.95 -3.30
N ASN A 119 -5.62 9.17 -3.81
CA ASN A 119 -5.71 10.38 -2.97
C ASN A 119 -6.91 10.35 -2.01
N GLU A 120 -8.04 9.81 -2.45
CA GLU A 120 -9.25 9.69 -1.63
C GLU A 120 -9.06 8.63 -0.55
N ARG A 121 -8.43 7.49 -0.89
CA ARG A 121 -8.06 6.45 0.09
C ARG A 121 -7.12 7.00 1.14
N PHE A 122 -6.12 7.76 0.73
CA PHE A 122 -5.22 8.41 1.67
C PHE A 122 -5.95 9.37 2.60
N ALA A 123 -6.85 10.21 2.07
CA ALA A 123 -7.67 11.11 2.88
C ALA A 123 -8.56 10.36 3.88
N VAL A 124 -9.17 9.24 3.47
CA VAL A 124 -9.92 8.35 4.39
C VAL A 124 -9.01 7.80 5.47
N CYS A 125 -7.83 7.31 5.12
CA CYS A 125 -6.87 6.79 6.09
C CYS A 125 -6.42 7.84 7.11
N VAL A 126 -6.15 9.08 6.66
CA VAL A 126 -5.83 10.21 7.56
C VAL A 126 -7.01 10.49 8.49
N GLY A 127 -8.23 10.52 7.95
CA GLY A 127 -9.44 10.72 8.74
C GLY A 127 -9.65 9.64 9.80
N LEU A 128 -9.37 8.38 9.48
CA LEU A 128 -9.42 7.25 10.43
C LEU A 128 -8.34 7.37 11.51
N ALA A 129 -7.10 7.69 11.13
CA ALA A 129 -6.01 7.88 12.08
C ALA A 129 -6.25 9.04 13.06
N CYS A 130 -7.04 10.04 12.67
CA CYS A 130 -7.39 11.18 13.50
C CYS A 130 -8.70 11.03 14.29
N ALA A 131 -9.54 10.04 13.99
CA ALA A 131 -10.84 9.87 14.63
C ALA A 131 -10.74 9.43 16.10
N GLY A 132 -9.64 8.75 16.47
CA GLY A 132 -9.49 8.13 17.78
C GLY A 132 -10.52 7.02 18.00
N ASP A 133 -11.03 6.90 19.22
CA ASP A 133 -11.90 5.78 19.61
C ASP A 133 -13.34 5.89 19.08
N ASP A 134 -13.80 7.07 18.66
CA ASP A 134 -15.16 7.26 18.15
C ASP A 134 -15.24 7.11 16.63
N LEU A 135 -15.53 5.88 16.19
CA LEU A 135 -15.71 5.51 14.79
C LEU A 135 -17.18 5.33 14.40
N SER A 136 -18.12 5.81 15.21
CA SER A 136 -19.57 5.60 14.97
C SER A 136 -20.02 6.21 13.63
N ALA A 137 -19.68 7.48 13.39
CA ALA A 137 -19.97 8.18 12.15
C ALA A 137 -19.28 7.55 10.93
N TRP A 138 -18.05 7.06 11.11
CA TRP A 138 -17.31 6.33 10.07
C TRP A 138 -18.02 5.04 9.68
N ASN A 139 -18.45 4.25 10.66
CA ASN A 139 -19.13 2.98 10.43
C ASN A 139 -20.47 3.18 9.69
N GLU A 140 -21.27 4.16 10.11
CA GLU A 140 -22.53 4.49 9.45
C GLU A 140 -22.31 4.94 8.00
N THR A 141 -21.30 5.79 7.78
CA THR A 141 -20.98 6.30 6.44
C THR A 141 -20.49 5.18 5.52
N LEU A 142 -19.59 4.32 6.01
CA LEU A 142 -19.08 3.19 5.24
C LEU A 142 -20.17 2.16 4.93
N GLU A 143 -21.08 1.89 5.85
CA GLU A 143 -22.22 0.98 5.61
C GLU A 143 -23.14 1.50 4.50
N LYS A 144 -23.47 2.78 4.52
CA LYS A 144 -24.26 3.42 3.45
C LYS A 144 -23.53 3.36 2.11
N ALA A 145 -22.22 3.65 2.10
CA ALA A 145 -21.40 3.62 0.89
C ALA A 145 -21.29 2.20 0.30
N GLU A 146 -21.03 1.19 1.14
CA GLU A 146 -20.99 -0.23 0.74
C GLU A 146 -22.32 -0.64 0.08
N LYS A 147 -23.45 -0.30 0.70
CA LYS A 147 -24.78 -0.61 0.15
C LYS A 147 -25.00 0.03 -1.23
N ILE A 148 -24.61 1.29 -1.41
CA ILE A 148 -24.73 1.98 -2.71
C ILE A 148 -23.89 1.30 -3.78
N VAL A 149 -22.67 0.87 -3.43
CA VAL A 149 -21.77 0.16 -4.37
C VAL A 149 -22.36 -1.20 -4.76
N ASP A 150 -22.89 -1.95 -3.79
CA ASP A 150 -23.53 -3.25 -4.03
C ASP A 150 -24.78 -3.12 -4.91
N ASP A 151 -25.64 -2.13 -4.62
CA ASP A 151 -26.83 -1.83 -5.41
C ASP A 151 -26.44 -1.44 -6.85
N ALA A 152 -25.41 -0.59 -7.03
CA ALA A 152 -24.91 -0.19 -8.34
C ALA A 152 -24.28 -1.37 -9.11
N ALA A 153 -23.60 -2.28 -8.43
CA ALA A 153 -23.06 -3.50 -9.02
C ALA A 153 -24.17 -4.43 -9.53
N SER A 154 -25.29 -4.53 -8.79
CA SER A 154 -26.46 -5.33 -9.18
C SER A 154 -27.19 -4.77 -10.41
N LEU A 155 -27.12 -3.45 -10.63
CA LEU A 155 -27.76 -2.74 -11.74
C LEU A 155 -26.97 -2.79 -13.05
N LYS A 156 -25.70 -3.24 -13.06
CA LYS A 156 -24.93 -3.41 -14.32
C LYS A 156 -25.65 -4.43 -15.21
N PRO A 157 -26.23 -4.01 -16.35
CA PRO A 157 -27.13 -4.86 -17.10
C PRO A 157 -26.36 -5.95 -17.86
N ARG A 158 -26.95 -7.15 -17.90
CA ARG A 158 -26.62 -8.24 -18.84
C ARG A 158 -26.78 -7.75 -20.29
N VAL A 159 -25.81 -7.01 -20.82
CA VAL A 159 -25.72 -6.53 -22.21
C VAL A 159 -24.43 -7.14 -22.75
N LYS A 160 -24.33 -8.08 -23.72
CA LYS A 160 -25.22 -8.73 -24.68
C LYS A 160 -24.64 -10.12 -25.00
N LYS A 161 -25.41 -11.20 -24.87
CA LYS A 161 -25.21 -12.46 -25.66
C LYS A 161 -26.48 -12.76 -26.47
N LYS A 162 -26.89 -11.81 -27.33
CA LYS A 162 -27.91 -12.05 -28.35
C LYS A 162 -27.62 -11.17 -29.57
N THR A 163 -26.68 -11.60 -30.41
CA THR A 163 -26.72 -11.49 -31.90
C THR A 163 -25.40 -11.96 -32.52
N MET A 164 -25.26 -13.28 -32.70
CA MET A 164 -24.49 -13.84 -33.81
C MET A 164 -25.22 -15.10 -34.29
N LYS A 165 -26.33 -14.89 -34.99
CA LYS A 165 -26.91 -15.89 -35.89
C LYS A 165 -27.32 -15.18 -37.18
N LYS A 166 -26.79 -15.72 -38.28
CA LYS A 166 -27.07 -15.45 -39.70
C LYS A 166 -26.24 -14.36 -40.39
N ALA A 167 -25.13 -14.81 -40.97
CA ALA A 167 -24.80 -14.54 -42.37
C ALA A 167 -23.96 -15.70 -42.94
N SER A 168 -24.57 -16.88 -43.00
CA SER A 168 -24.11 -17.97 -43.86
C SER A 168 -24.64 -17.71 -45.27
N VAL A 169 -23.87 -16.99 -46.10
CA VAL A 169 -24.09 -16.96 -47.55
C VAL A 169 -22.86 -17.56 -48.22
N LYS A 170 -23.08 -18.77 -48.76
CA LYS A 170 -22.28 -19.48 -49.75
C LYS A 170 -21.68 -18.55 -50.81
N LYS A 171 -20.36 -18.64 -51.02
CA LYS A 171 -19.79 -18.59 -52.37
C LYS A 171 -18.77 -19.72 -52.54
N LYS A 172 -19.19 -20.73 -53.31
CA LYS A 172 -18.36 -21.81 -53.86
C LYS A 172 -17.57 -21.28 -55.06
N SER A 173 -16.40 -21.91 -55.29
CA SER A 173 -15.62 -22.02 -56.55
C SER A 173 -14.97 -20.73 -57.07
N ALA A 174 -13.76 -20.70 -57.66
CA ALA A 174 -12.97 -21.72 -58.36
C ALA A 174 -11.46 -21.37 -58.27
N SER A 175 -10.60 -22.35 -57.99
CA SER A 175 -9.56 -22.90 -58.89
C SER A 175 -8.31 -22.05 -59.20
N ARG A 176 -7.15 -22.69 -58.95
CA ARG A 176 -5.99 -22.80 -59.87
C ARG A 176 -5.02 -21.62 -59.97
N LYS A 177 -3.84 -21.76 -59.33
CA LYS A 177 -2.52 -22.04 -59.97
C LYS A 177 -1.35 -21.72 -59.03
N LYS A 178 -0.47 -22.72 -58.82
CA LYS A 178 0.98 -22.54 -58.55
C LYS A 178 1.63 -21.88 -59.79
N PRO A 179 2.68 -21.06 -59.68
CA PRO A 179 4.08 -21.58 -59.67
C PRO A 179 5.05 -20.72 -58.80
N SER A 180 6.01 -21.33 -58.10
CA SER A 180 7.44 -21.55 -58.46
C SER A 180 8.42 -20.57 -57.81
N ARG A 181 9.39 -21.16 -57.07
CA ARG A 181 10.79 -20.74 -56.85
C ARG A 181 11.21 -19.32 -57.24
N LYS A 182 11.88 -18.64 -56.30
CA LYS A 182 13.28 -18.19 -56.52
C LYS A 182 14.03 -18.08 -55.19
N LYS A 183 15.21 -18.72 -55.16
CA LYS A 183 16.29 -18.51 -54.21
C LYS A 183 16.89 -17.12 -54.46
N SER A 184 17.28 -16.39 -53.42
CA SER A 184 18.39 -15.44 -53.47
C SER A 184 18.98 -15.28 -52.07
N SER A 185 20.16 -15.84 -51.90
CA SER A 185 21.14 -15.50 -50.88
C SER A 185 21.68 -14.09 -51.11
N ILE A 186 21.82 -13.30 -50.04
CA ILE A 186 23.05 -12.59 -49.65
C ILE A 186 23.13 -12.66 -48.13
#